data_AF-A0A9D7EAX9-F1
#
_entry.id   AF-A0A9D7EAX9-F1
#
_cell.length_a   1.000
_cell.length_b   1.000
_cell.length_c   1.000
_cell.angle_alpha   90.00
_cell.angle_beta   90.00
_cell.angle_gamma   90.00
#
_symmetry.space_group_name_H-M   'P 1'
#
loop_
_entity.id
_entity.type
_entity.pdbx_description
1 polymer ?
#
loop_
_entity_poly.entity_id
_entity_poly.type
_entity_poly.pdbx_seq_one_letter_code
_entity_poly.pdbx_strand_id
1 'polypeptide(L)'
;MLVLGAGYLLVAFVSYLFTWKLDQDLTNRSWGVLLSREVQAENWLGKLGALLSHRFIRTWFGIASFAFVLWSFLGGMRILLGTWLLPFKRTLTWTALTLLWLPAALGFVFRSGDLAFLGGAVGYTINGHLTGLIGNFGTGALLLFSLGAVLTVVFDPSFEWLGKLLQKKAPAAEAVEEVVEEPVVKSNRAKREMEETAAAEVPVVPAPTPSMELEVEPAVVEPMMAEALRDPGSEPGVTDDIYEETEEEEVGLGTRNG
;
A
#
# COMPACT_ATOMS: atom_id res chain seq x y z
N MET A 1 31.23 6.43 17.33
CA MET A 1 30.65 7.07 16.13
C MET A 1 29.20 6.68 15.87
N LEU A 2 28.84 5.39 15.80
CA LEU A 2 27.44 5.00 15.54
C LEU A 2 26.43 5.50 16.58
N VAL A 3 26.74 5.45 17.89
CA VAL A 3 25.83 5.95 18.93
C VAL A 3 25.53 7.45 18.76
N LEU A 4 26.57 8.25 18.45
CA LEU A 4 26.39 9.68 18.16
C LEU A 4 25.58 9.90 16.88
N GLY A 5 25.85 9.12 15.84
CA GLY A 5 25.07 9.13 14.60
C GLY A 5 23.59 8.76 14.82
N ALA A 6 23.30 7.81 15.71
CA ALA A 6 21.93 7.46 16.09
C ALA A 6 21.23 8.63 16.80
N GLY A 7 21.91 9.28 17.74
CA GLY A 7 21.38 10.50 18.39
C GLY A 7 21.13 11.63 17.39
N TYR A 8 22.06 11.84 16.45
CA TYR A 8 21.89 12.80 15.36
C TYR A 8 20.66 12.47 14.50
N LEU A 9 20.53 11.23 14.02
CA LEU A 9 19.38 10.81 13.21
C LEU A 9 18.06 10.93 13.98
N LEU A 10 18.05 10.60 15.28
CA LEU A 10 16.86 10.71 16.12
C LEU A 10 16.36 12.15 16.15
N VAL A 11 17.23 13.10 16.47
CA VAL A 11 16.87 14.53 16.55
C VAL A 11 16.48 15.07 15.18
N ALA A 12 17.19 14.68 14.11
CA ALA A 12 16.86 15.08 12.75
C ALA A 12 15.46 14.60 12.35
N PHE A 13 15.15 13.32 12.61
CA PHE A 13 13.87 12.71 12.25
C PHE A 13 12.72 13.31 13.05
N VAL A 14 12.89 13.50 14.37
CA VAL A 14 11.89 14.15 15.22
C VAL A 14 11.62 15.57 14.75
N SER A 15 12.67 16.35 14.49
CA SER A 15 12.54 17.71 13.97
C SER A 15 11.78 17.74 12.64
N TYR A 16 12.07 16.81 11.74
CA TYR A 16 11.42 16.71 10.43
C TYR A 16 9.91 16.48 10.52
N LEU A 17 9.40 15.79 11.54
CA LEU A 17 7.95 15.61 11.71
C LEU A 17 7.20 16.96 11.82
N PHE A 18 7.89 18.02 12.25
CA PHE A 18 7.35 19.38 12.33
C PHE A 18 7.79 20.26 11.15
N THR A 19 9.00 20.07 10.61
CA THR A 19 9.59 20.97 9.59
C THR A 19 9.43 20.48 8.15
N TRP A 20 8.88 19.28 7.91
CA TRP A 20 8.87 18.63 6.60
C TRP A 20 8.30 19.51 5.46
N LYS A 21 7.28 20.34 5.74
CA LYS A 21 6.67 21.24 4.75
C LYS A 21 7.65 22.28 4.25
N LEU A 22 8.38 22.89 5.18
CA LEU A 22 9.33 23.98 4.91
C LEU A 22 10.60 23.45 4.26
N ASP A 23 11.04 22.26 4.67
CA ASP A 23 12.27 21.65 4.17
C ASP A 23 12.10 20.94 2.80
N GLN A 24 10.87 20.76 2.30
CA GLN A 24 10.58 20.04 1.06
C GLN A 24 11.20 20.72 -0.17
N ASP A 25 11.01 22.04 -0.31
CA ASP A 25 11.54 22.79 -1.45
C ASP A 25 13.06 22.86 -1.41
N LEU A 26 13.65 22.93 -0.21
CA LEU A 26 15.09 22.89 -0.03
C LEU A 26 15.68 21.58 -0.60
N THR A 27 15.06 20.44 -0.29
CA THR A 27 15.58 19.12 -0.65
C THR A 27 15.45 18.78 -2.13
N ASN A 28 14.63 19.51 -2.87
CA ASN A 28 14.46 19.34 -4.31
C ASN A 28 15.46 20.18 -5.14
N ARG A 29 16.30 20.99 -4.50
CA ARG A 29 17.32 21.82 -5.18
C ARG A 29 18.60 21.04 -5.48
N SER A 30 19.35 21.52 -6.47
CA SER A 30 20.66 20.95 -6.83
C SER A 30 21.65 20.97 -5.68
N TRP A 31 22.58 20.00 -5.65
CA TRP A 31 23.62 19.87 -4.61
C TRP A 31 24.41 21.17 -4.37
N GLY A 32 24.73 21.94 -5.42
CA GLY A 32 25.44 23.22 -5.27
C GLY A 32 24.67 24.25 -4.42
N VAL A 33 23.34 24.30 -4.55
CA VAL A 33 22.48 25.21 -3.78
C VAL A 33 22.31 24.70 -2.34
N LEU A 34 22.28 23.39 -2.15
CA LEU A 34 22.27 22.78 -0.81
C LEU A 34 23.56 23.12 -0.03
N LEU A 35 24.71 23.22 -0.69
CA LEU A 35 25.97 23.62 -0.04
C LEU A 35 26.16 25.15 0.10
N SER A 36 25.34 25.97 -0.56
CA SER A 36 25.38 27.43 -0.41
C SER A 36 25.09 27.86 1.04
N ARG A 37 25.48 29.07 1.47
CA ARG A 37 25.10 29.60 2.80
C ARG A 37 23.75 30.33 2.81
N GLU A 38 23.23 30.66 1.64
CA GLU A 38 22.08 31.55 1.47
C GLU A 38 20.76 30.87 1.82
N VAL A 39 20.65 29.56 1.55
CA VAL A 39 19.46 28.80 1.90
C VAL A 39 19.66 28.17 3.28
N GLN A 40 18.71 28.32 4.19
CA GLN A 40 18.74 27.68 5.51
C GLN A 40 17.71 26.55 5.58
N ALA A 41 17.94 25.57 6.45
CA ALA A 41 17.00 24.49 6.74
C ALA A 41 16.37 24.74 8.10
N GLU A 42 15.08 24.41 8.23
CA GLU A 42 14.34 24.56 9.49
C GLU A 42 14.58 23.38 10.44
N ASN A 43 15.03 22.24 9.89
CA ASN A 43 15.44 21.10 10.71
C ASN A 43 16.50 21.52 11.74
N TRP A 44 16.35 21.08 13.00
CA TRP A 44 17.19 21.50 14.12
C TRP A 44 18.67 21.17 13.93
N LEU A 45 18.99 20.19 13.07
CA LEU A 45 20.37 19.81 12.73
C LEU A 45 20.84 20.37 11.39
N GLY A 46 20.13 21.39 10.89
CA GLY A 46 20.41 22.08 9.65
C GLY A 46 20.18 21.20 8.42
N LYS A 47 20.88 21.54 7.33
CA LYS A 47 20.64 20.97 6.00
C LYS A 47 20.87 19.47 5.91
N LEU A 48 21.92 18.97 6.57
CA LEU A 48 22.22 17.54 6.58
C LEU A 48 21.11 16.76 7.30
N GLY A 49 20.57 17.31 8.39
CA GLY A 49 19.42 16.74 9.10
C GLY A 49 18.18 16.71 8.22
N ALA A 50 17.88 17.83 7.54
CA ALA A 50 16.77 17.91 6.59
C ALA A 50 16.92 16.90 5.43
N LEU A 51 18.11 16.78 4.84
CA LEU A 51 18.41 15.85 3.74
C LEU A 51 18.24 14.39 4.15
N LEU A 52 18.81 14.00 5.28
CA LEU A 52 18.71 12.64 5.79
C LEU A 52 17.27 12.30 6.16
N SER A 53 16.58 13.19 6.87
CA SER A 53 15.19 12.96 7.27
C SER A 53 14.26 12.88 6.06
N HIS A 54 14.41 13.76 5.08
CA HIS A 54 13.64 13.70 3.84
C HIS A 54 13.87 12.37 3.11
N ARG A 55 15.13 11.92 3.00
CA ARG A 55 15.44 10.66 2.32
C ARG A 55 14.79 9.47 3.02
N PHE A 56 14.98 9.35 4.33
CA PHE A 56 14.50 8.19 5.08
C PHE A 56 12.98 8.23 5.30
N ILE A 57 12.42 9.38 5.68
CA ILE A 57 11.01 9.49 6.00
C ILE A 57 10.21 9.67 4.72
N ARG A 58 10.42 10.75 3.97
CA ARG A 58 9.57 11.07 2.81
C ARG A 58 9.83 10.15 1.61
N THR A 59 11.09 9.91 1.24
CA THR A 59 11.41 9.11 0.04
C THR A 59 11.39 7.61 0.29
N TRP A 60 11.66 7.13 1.51
CA TRP A 60 11.71 5.69 1.80
C TRP A 60 10.50 5.23 2.61
N PHE A 61 10.70 4.88 3.89
CA PHE A 61 9.76 4.09 4.70
C PHE A 61 8.87 4.94 5.62
N GLY A 62 8.87 6.27 5.51
CA GLY A 62 8.05 7.10 6.39
C GLY A 62 8.53 7.04 7.84
N ILE A 63 7.58 7.04 8.78
CA ILE A 63 7.86 6.92 10.22
C ILE A 63 8.55 5.59 10.56
N ALA A 64 8.37 4.53 9.77
CA ALA A 64 9.04 3.26 10.04
C ALA A 64 10.58 3.37 9.98
N SER A 65 11.12 4.43 9.38
CA SER A 65 12.56 4.70 9.32
C SER A 65 13.22 4.92 10.68
N PHE A 66 12.47 5.16 11.76
CA PHE A 66 13.04 5.13 13.12
C PHE A 66 13.65 3.76 13.49
N ALA A 67 13.30 2.68 12.77
CA ALA A 67 13.99 1.40 12.88
C ALA A 67 15.51 1.52 12.58
N PHE A 68 15.91 2.36 11.62
CA PHE A 68 17.33 2.59 11.32
C PHE A 68 18.06 3.31 12.46
N VAL A 69 17.35 4.20 13.17
CA VAL A 69 17.89 4.85 14.38
C VAL A 69 18.16 3.81 15.46
N LEU A 70 17.20 2.91 15.70
CA LEU A 70 17.36 1.81 16.65
C LEU A 70 18.54 0.91 16.27
N TRP A 71 18.66 0.51 15.01
CA TRP A 71 19.77 -0.33 14.54
C TRP A 71 21.13 0.34 14.66
N SER A 72 21.22 1.63 14.34
CA SER A 72 22.44 2.42 14.53
C SER A 72 22.83 2.50 16.00
N PHE A 73 21.85 2.71 16.89
CA PHE A 73 22.06 2.71 18.33
C PHE A 73 22.53 1.35 18.86
N LEU A 74 21.83 0.27 18.51
CA LEU A 74 22.20 -1.10 18.91
C LEU A 74 23.58 -1.50 18.41
N GLY A 75 23.90 -1.20 17.15
CA GLY A 75 25.22 -1.46 16.57
C GLY A 75 26.32 -0.67 17.28
N GLY A 76 26.07 0.61 17.56
CA GLY A 76 26.99 1.44 18.34
C GLY A 76 27.20 0.92 19.75
N MET A 77 26.12 0.57 20.45
CA MET A 77 26.19 0.05 21.81
C MET A 77 26.87 -1.33 21.87
N ARG A 78 26.65 -2.19 20.87
CA ARG A 78 27.34 -3.49 20.74
C ARG A 78 28.85 -3.35 20.59
N ILE A 79 29.32 -2.29 19.91
CA ILE A 79 30.75 -1.98 19.78
C ILE A 79 31.31 -1.46 21.12
N LEU A 80 30.56 -0.63 21.85
CA LEU A 80 30.98 -0.06 23.12
C LEU A 80 31.01 -1.09 24.26
N LEU A 81 29.98 -1.94 24.35
CA LEU A 81 29.78 -2.88 25.47
C LEU A 81 30.24 -4.30 25.17
N GLY A 82 30.56 -4.63 23.91
CA GLY A 82 30.94 -5.98 23.51
C GLY A 82 29.80 -7.00 23.50
N THR A 83 28.57 -6.63 23.88
CA THR A 83 27.40 -7.51 23.97
C THR A 83 26.15 -6.84 23.38
N TRP A 84 25.14 -7.65 23.02
CA TRP A 84 23.88 -7.14 22.48
C TRP A 84 22.95 -6.73 23.62
N LEU A 85 22.41 -5.51 23.58
CA LEU A 85 21.45 -5.02 24.59
C LEU A 85 20.08 -5.66 24.45
N LEU A 86 19.68 -5.94 23.22
CA LEU A 86 18.42 -6.58 22.88
C LEU A 86 18.69 -7.88 22.14
N PRO A 87 17.80 -8.89 22.27
CA PRO A 87 17.91 -10.13 21.51
C PRO A 87 17.89 -9.83 20.01
N PHE A 88 19.02 -10.12 19.34
CA PHE A 88 19.23 -9.76 17.94
C PHE A 88 18.12 -10.26 17.01
N LYS A 89 17.82 -11.57 17.07
CA LYS A 89 16.81 -12.21 16.21
C LYS A 89 15.42 -11.59 16.40
N ARG A 90 14.99 -11.40 17.65
CA ARG A 90 13.68 -10.81 17.97
C ARG A 90 13.59 -9.36 17.48
N THR A 91 14.65 -8.58 17.70
CA THR A 91 14.71 -7.18 17.25
C THR A 91 14.68 -7.08 15.72
N LEU A 92 15.36 -8.00 15.03
CA LEU A 92 15.33 -8.10 13.57
C LEU A 92 13.95 -8.44 13.05
N THR A 93 13.28 -9.45 13.61
CA THR A 93 11.91 -9.77 13.22
C THR A 93 10.99 -8.57 13.43
N TRP A 94 11.03 -7.92 14.59
CA TRP A 94 10.16 -6.77 14.91
C TRP A 94 10.39 -5.58 13.98
N THR A 95 11.65 -5.20 13.77
CA THR A 95 12.00 -4.06 12.91
C THR A 95 11.74 -4.34 11.44
N ALA A 96 11.99 -5.56 10.95
CA ALA A 96 11.69 -5.95 9.57
C ALA A 96 10.18 -5.94 9.30
N LEU A 97 9.37 -6.51 10.22
CA LEU A 97 7.91 -6.45 10.11
C LEU A 97 7.41 -5.00 10.16
N THR A 98 7.98 -4.17 11.02
CA THR A 98 7.63 -2.74 11.09
C THR A 98 7.98 -2.02 9.79
N LEU A 99 9.19 -2.22 9.25
CA LEU A 99 9.63 -1.61 7.99
C LEU A 99 8.82 -2.08 6.77
N LEU A 100 8.25 -3.27 6.81
CA LEU A 100 7.40 -3.78 5.73
C LEU A 100 5.95 -3.29 5.87
N TRP A 101 5.37 -3.50 7.05
CA TRP A 101 3.93 -3.33 7.26
C TRP A 101 3.54 -1.88 7.54
N LEU A 102 4.30 -1.16 8.39
CA LEU A 102 3.92 0.18 8.83
C LEU A 102 3.88 1.20 7.67
N PRO A 103 4.83 1.23 6.72
CA PRO A 103 4.74 2.13 5.56
C PRO A 103 3.51 1.83 4.71
N ALA A 104 3.21 0.55 4.46
CA ALA A 104 2.05 0.14 3.69
C ALA A 104 0.74 0.54 4.42
N ALA A 105 0.65 0.32 5.73
CA ALA A 105 -0.52 0.71 6.50
C ALA A 105 -0.73 2.23 6.52
N LEU A 106 0.32 3.00 6.81
CA LEU A 106 0.25 4.48 6.85
C LEU A 106 0.01 5.07 5.46
N GLY A 107 0.61 4.51 4.41
CA GLY A 107 0.38 4.93 3.03
C GLY A 107 -1.05 4.68 2.56
N PHE A 108 -1.74 3.68 3.11
CA PHE A 108 -3.15 3.41 2.82
C PHE A 108 -4.06 4.42 3.54
N VAL A 109 -3.84 4.57 4.85
CA VAL A 109 -4.66 5.43 5.72
C VAL A 109 -4.51 6.91 5.36
N PHE A 110 -3.27 7.36 5.12
CA PHE A 110 -2.94 8.75 4.83
C PHE A 110 -2.66 9.01 3.34
N ARG A 111 -3.29 8.24 2.43
CA ARG A 111 -3.02 8.33 0.97
C ARG A 111 -3.21 9.73 0.37
N SER A 112 -4.03 10.57 1.00
CA SER A 112 -4.37 11.90 0.52
C SER A 112 -4.23 12.90 1.68
N GLY A 113 -3.51 13.98 1.42
CA GLY A 113 -3.32 15.08 2.36
C GLY A 113 -1.91 15.20 2.90
N ASP A 114 -1.76 16.16 3.81
CA ASP A 114 -0.48 16.58 4.37
C ASP A 114 0.26 15.46 5.14
N LEU A 115 -0.43 14.41 5.56
CA LEU A 115 0.16 13.31 6.32
C LEU A 115 0.69 12.18 5.44
N ALA A 116 0.64 12.29 4.11
CA ALA A 116 1.10 11.23 3.21
C ALA A 116 2.58 10.85 3.42
N PHE A 117 3.42 11.78 3.87
CA PHE A 117 4.84 11.52 4.16
C PHE A 117 5.04 10.50 5.30
N LEU A 118 4.02 10.25 6.15
CA LEU A 118 4.11 9.28 7.25
C LEU A 118 4.29 7.85 6.74
N GLY A 119 3.72 7.51 5.59
CA GLY A 119 3.91 6.22 4.91
C GLY A 119 5.13 6.18 3.99
N GLY A 120 5.72 7.33 3.69
CA GLY A 120 6.81 7.46 2.72
C GLY A 120 6.43 7.02 1.30
N ALA A 121 7.35 7.17 0.35
CA ALA A 121 7.11 6.76 -1.03
C ALA A 121 6.96 5.24 -1.19
N VAL A 122 7.64 4.44 -0.36
CA VAL A 122 7.51 2.97 -0.39
C VAL A 122 6.07 2.56 -0.04
N GLY A 123 5.51 3.13 1.03
CA GLY A 123 4.13 2.90 1.42
C GLY A 123 3.13 3.31 0.34
N TYR A 124 3.33 4.49 -0.26
CA TYR A 124 2.49 4.98 -1.35
C TYR A 124 2.51 4.04 -2.56
N THR A 125 3.70 3.59 -3.00
CA THR A 125 3.85 2.68 -4.14
C THR A 125 3.24 1.31 -3.88
N ILE A 126 3.47 0.71 -2.70
CA ILE A 126 2.84 -0.57 -2.32
C ILE A 126 1.32 -0.46 -2.40
N ASN A 127 0.74 0.62 -1.87
CA ASN A 127 -0.70 0.83 -1.93
C ASN A 127 -1.21 1.05 -3.36
N GLY A 128 -0.48 1.80 -4.19
CA GLY A 128 -0.83 1.95 -5.60
C GLY A 128 -0.94 0.61 -6.32
N HIS A 129 0.01 -0.29 -6.08
CA HIS A 129 -0.05 -1.64 -6.64
C HIS A 129 -1.18 -2.49 -6.04
N LEU A 130 -1.33 -2.54 -4.72
CA LEU A 130 -2.39 -3.35 -4.08
C LEU A 130 -3.78 -2.87 -4.47
N THR A 131 -4.02 -1.56 -4.44
CA THR A 131 -5.32 -0.98 -4.82
C THR A 131 -5.61 -1.17 -6.31
N GLY A 132 -4.59 -1.14 -7.17
CA GLY A 132 -4.73 -1.47 -8.59
C GLY A 132 -5.05 -2.96 -8.85
N LEU A 133 -4.57 -3.88 -8.02
CA LEU A 133 -4.76 -5.32 -8.17
C LEU A 133 -6.08 -5.84 -7.59
N ILE A 134 -6.41 -5.43 -6.36
CA ILE A 134 -7.54 -5.99 -5.58
C ILE A 134 -8.53 -4.93 -5.10
N GLY A 135 -8.37 -3.68 -5.54
CA GLY A 135 -9.23 -2.56 -5.16
C GLY A 135 -8.95 -2.01 -3.76
N ASN A 136 -9.55 -0.85 -3.46
CA ASN A 136 -9.40 -0.18 -2.17
C ASN A 136 -9.89 -1.05 -1.00
N PHE A 137 -11.07 -1.67 -1.14
CA PHE A 137 -11.65 -2.51 -0.10
C PHE A 137 -10.77 -3.74 0.18
N GLY A 138 -10.34 -4.45 -0.88
CA GLY A 138 -9.47 -5.62 -0.75
C GLY A 138 -8.13 -5.27 -0.10
N THR A 139 -7.53 -4.14 -0.48
CA THR A 139 -6.29 -3.65 0.12
C THR A 139 -6.45 -3.37 1.61
N GLY A 140 -7.53 -2.69 2.00
CA GLY A 140 -7.83 -2.43 3.41
C GLY A 140 -8.04 -3.71 4.22
N ALA A 141 -8.79 -4.68 3.67
CA ALA A 141 -9.01 -5.98 4.30
C ALA A 141 -7.71 -6.79 4.46
N LEU A 142 -6.83 -6.78 3.45
CA LEU A 142 -5.53 -7.43 3.49
C LEU A 142 -4.61 -6.79 4.53
N LEU A 143 -4.57 -5.46 4.60
CA LEU A 143 -3.79 -4.73 5.62
C LEU A 143 -4.29 -5.02 7.04
N LEU A 144 -5.61 -5.13 7.23
CA LEU A 144 -6.21 -5.47 8.52
C LEU A 144 -5.90 -6.93 8.92
N PHE A 145 -6.02 -7.88 7.98
CA PHE A 145 -5.67 -9.27 8.24
C PHE A 145 -4.18 -9.43 8.57
N SER A 146 -3.31 -8.79 7.79
CA SER A 146 -1.86 -8.82 8.04
C SER A 146 -1.47 -8.12 9.34
N LEU A 147 -2.23 -7.11 9.81
CA LEU A 147 -2.03 -6.54 11.14
C LEU A 147 -2.16 -7.60 12.23
N GLY A 148 -3.21 -8.44 12.16
CA GLY A 148 -3.39 -9.56 13.08
C GLY A 148 -2.22 -10.53 13.06
N ALA A 149 -1.70 -10.85 11.87
CA ALA A 149 -0.51 -11.70 11.72
C ALA A 149 0.74 -11.06 12.35
N VAL A 150 0.98 -9.77 12.09
CA VAL A 150 2.10 -9.02 12.69
C VAL A 150 1.99 -8.99 14.21
N LEU A 151 0.82 -8.68 14.76
CA LEU A 151 0.59 -8.68 16.20
C LEU A 151 0.83 -10.05 16.82
N THR A 152 0.43 -11.12 16.13
CA THR A 152 0.66 -12.49 16.60
C THR A 152 2.15 -12.80 16.71
N VAL A 153 2.94 -12.44 15.70
CA VAL A 153 4.40 -12.68 15.70
C VAL A 153 5.12 -11.78 16.71
N VAL A 154 4.66 -10.54 16.90
CA VAL A 154 5.34 -9.57 17.76
C VAL A 154 5.04 -9.82 19.24
N PHE A 155 3.78 -10.04 19.59
CA PHE A 155 3.31 -10.09 20.96
C PHE A 155 3.11 -11.51 21.50
N ASP A 156 3.07 -12.53 20.63
CA ASP A 156 2.69 -13.90 20.98
C ASP A 156 1.44 -13.92 21.91
N PRO A 157 0.33 -13.30 21.48
CA PRO A 157 -0.84 -13.11 22.33
C PRO A 157 -1.40 -14.48 22.71
N SER A 158 -1.44 -14.78 24.00
CA SER A 158 -2.13 -15.97 24.49
C SER A 158 -3.64 -15.80 24.26
N PHE A 159 -4.22 -16.59 23.35
CA PHE A 159 -5.64 -16.58 23.02
C PHE A 159 -6.53 -17.26 24.09
N GLU A 160 -5.99 -17.51 25.28
CA GLU A 160 -6.71 -18.15 26.39
C GLU A 160 -8.00 -17.41 26.76
N TRP A 161 -8.00 -16.07 26.65
CA TRP A 161 -9.18 -15.25 26.91
C TRP A 161 -10.27 -15.40 25.84
N LEU A 162 -9.89 -15.66 24.58
CA LEU A 162 -10.82 -15.83 23.46
C LEU A 162 -11.55 -17.18 23.55
N GLY A 163 -10.84 -18.23 23.99
CA GLY A 163 -11.44 -19.52 24.32
C GLY A 163 -12.48 -19.41 25.43
N LYS A 164 -12.19 -18.63 26.48
CA LYS A 164 -13.14 -18.38 27.59
C LYS A 164 -14.37 -17.58 27.15
N LEU A 165 -14.23 -16.66 26.19
CA LEU A 165 -15.34 -15.87 25.66
C LEU A 165 -16.24 -16.66 24.69
N LEU A 166 -15.65 -17.57 23.90
CA LEU A 166 -16.36 -18.50 23.02
C LEU A 166 -17.09 -19.59 23.81
N GLN A 167 -16.49 -20.11 24.88
CA GLN A 167 -17.16 -21.02 25.82
C GLN A 167 -18.34 -20.35 26.53
N LYS A 168 -18.28 -19.04 26.79
CA LYS A 168 -19.40 -18.27 27.37
C LYS A 168 -20.56 -18.04 26.39
N LYS A 169 -20.36 -18.31 25.08
CA LYS A 169 -21.38 -18.18 24.02
C LYS A 169 -21.89 -19.49 23.45
N ALA A 170 -21.36 -20.64 23.87
CA ALA A 170 -21.99 -21.92 23.58
C ALA A 170 -23.19 -22.08 24.53
N PRO A 171 -24.45 -22.04 24.07
CA PRO A 171 -25.54 -22.49 24.91
C PRO A 171 -25.39 -24.00 25.08
N ALA A 172 -25.63 -24.47 26.30
CA ALA A 172 -25.75 -25.88 26.62
C ALA A 172 -26.69 -26.54 25.59
N ALA A 173 -26.13 -27.42 24.78
CA ALA A 173 -26.89 -28.46 24.11
C ALA A 173 -27.25 -29.50 25.20
N GLU A 174 -28.26 -29.19 26.00
CA GLU A 174 -28.95 -30.08 26.93
C GLU A 174 -30.43 -29.71 26.84
N ALA A 175 -31.40 -30.59 26.75
CA ALA A 175 -31.45 -32.02 26.48
C ALA A 175 -32.87 -32.20 25.91
N VAL A 176 -33.04 -32.88 24.78
CA VAL A 176 -34.38 -33.32 24.39
C VAL A 176 -34.68 -34.51 25.29
N GLU A 177 -35.48 -34.29 26.33
CA GLU A 177 -36.04 -35.36 27.16
C GLU A 177 -36.77 -36.36 26.26
N GLU A 178 -36.22 -37.56 26.20
CA GLU A 178 -36.87 -38.75 25.67
C GLU A 178 -38.03 -39.09 26.63
N VAL A 179 -39.23 -38.61 26.31
CA VAL A 179 -40.46 -39.06 26.97
C VAL A 179 -40.76 -40.46 26.46
N VAL A 180 -40.30 -41.45 27.22
CA VAL A 180 -40.74 -42.84 27.13
C VAL A 180 -42.17 -42.90 27.66
N GLU A 181 -43.15 -42.99 26.77
CA GLU A 181 -44.51 -43.42 27.10
C GLU A 181 -44.83 -44.73 26.35
N GLU A 182 -44.69 -45.84 27.05
CA GLU A 182 -45.55 -47.02 26.88
C GLU A 182 -46.01 -47.43 28.29
N PRO A 183 -47.19 -48.06 28.51
CA PRO A 183 -47.90 -48.92 27.56
C PRO A 183 -49.44 -48.84 27.59
N VAL A 184 -50.12 -49.17 26.47
CA VAL A 184 -51.45 -49.82 26.55
C VAL A 184 -51.56 -50.92 25.51
N VAL A 185 -51.41 -52.16 26.01
CA VAL A 185 -51.72 -53.39 25.28
C VAL A 185 -53.22 -53.46 25.02
N LYS A 186 -53.62 -53.46 23.73
CA LYS A 186 -54.84 -54.13 23.28
C LYS A 186 -54.55 -54.94 22.02
N SER A 187 -54.49 -56.25 22.25
CA SER A 187 -54.93 -57.34 21.37
C SER A 187 -55.65 -56.88 20.10
N ASN A 188 -55.18 -57.34 18.93
CA ASN A 188 -55.94 -58.28 18.11
C ASN A 188 -55.07 -58.87 16.99
N ARG A 189 -54.93 -60.18 17.07
CA ARG A 189 -54.41 -61.09 16.05
C ARG A 189 -55.46 -61.24 14.93
N ALA A 190 -54.98 -61.41 13.69
CA ALA A 190 -55.61 -62.06 12.54
C ALA A 190 -56.16 -61.19 11.38
N LYS A 191 -55.36 -61.05 10.33
CA LYS A 191 -55.67 -61.40 8.92
C LYS A 191 -54.37 -61.30 8.11
N ARG A 192 -53.73 -62.42 7.74
CA ARG A 192 -53.80 -63.08 6.42
C ARG A 192 -53.38 -62.13 5.28
N GLU A 193 -52.14 -62.27 4.81
CA GLU A 193 -51.72 -63.10 3.65
C GLU A 193 -52.17 -62.50 2.31
N MET A 194 -51.22 -61.92 1.56
CA MET A 194 -51.04 -62.12 0.12
C MET A 194 -49.69 -61.53 -0.34
N GLU A 195 -48.88 -62.42 -0.93
CA GLU A 195 -47.81 -62.21 -1.94
C GLU A 195 -46.68 -61.24 -1.56
N GLU A 196 -45.44 -61.63 -1.28
CA GLU A 196 -44.57 -62.66 -1.89
C GLU A 196 -44.67 -62.79 -3.41
N THR A 197 -43.92 -61.93 -4.11
CA THR A 197 -43.03 -62.27 -5.23
C THR A 197 -42.18 -61.01 -5.49
N ALA A 198 -40.89 -60.99 -5.14
CA ALA A 198 -39.76 -61.45 -5.97
C ALA A 198 -39.81 -60.81 -7.38
N ALA A 199 -38.80 -60.15 -7.93
CA ALA A 199 -37.41 -59.87 -7.59
C ALA A 199 -36.99 -58.70 -8.53
N ALA A 200 -35.97 -57.91 -8.16
CA ALA A 200 -34.70 -57.74 -8.90
C ALA A 200 -34.84 -57.68 -10.44
N GLU A 201 -34.37 -56.65 -11.16
CA GLU A 201 -32.96 -56.26 -11.25
C GLU A 201 -32.79 -55.01 -12.16
N VAL A 202 -31.72 -54.26 -11.93
CA VAL A 202 -31.21 -53.16 -12.77
C VAL A 202 -30.40 -53.73 -13.94
N PRO A 203 -30.32 -53.06 -15.11
CA PRO A 203 -28.98 -52.82 -15.64
C PRO A 203 -28.77 -51.43 -16.28
N VAL A 204 -27.49 -51.13 -16.44
CA VAL A 204 -26.84 -49.84 -16.73
C VAL A 204 -26.26 -49.85 -18.18
N VAL A 205 -25.97 -48.65 -18.72
CA VAL A 205 -25.00 -48.29 -19.81
C VAL A 205 -25.55 -48.44 -21.26
N PRO A 206 -25.11 -47.70 -22.34
CA PRO A 206 -24.01 -46.72 -22.51
C PRO A 206 -24.34 -45.37 -23.21
N ALA A 207 -23.37 -44.45 -23.19
CA ALA A 207 -23.17 -43.38 -24.19
C ALA A 207 -22.20 -43.85 -25.31
N PRO A 208 -22.24 -43.26 -26.53
CA PRO A 208 -21.18 -42.31 -26.91
C PRO A 208 -21.61 -41.15 -27.88
N THR A 209 -20.90 -40.03 -27.79
CA THR A 209 -20.76 -38.86 -28.74
C THR A 209 -20.04 -39.24 -30.05
N PRO A 210 -19.80 -38.37 -31.11
CA PRO A 210 -19.88 -36.89 -31.25
C PRO A 210 -20.46 -36.36 -32.60
N SER A 211 -20.63 -35.03 -32.78
CA SER A 211 -20.37 -34.24 -34.03
C SER A 211 -21.06 -32.85 -34.00
N MET A 212 -20.48 -31.90 -34.75
CA MET A 212 -20.91 -30.53 -35.07
C MET A 212 -20.65 -29.46 -34.02
N GLU A 213 -20.14 -28.28 -34.34
CA GLU A 213 -19.39 -27.76 -35.48
C GLU A 213 -18.87 -26.42 -34.95
N LEU A 214 -17.64 -26.08 -35.29
CA LEU A 214 -17.00 -24.83 -34.94
C LEU A 214 -17.51 -23.76 -35.92
N GLU A 215 -18.32 -22.80 -35.48
CA GLU A 215 -18.65 -21.63 -36.29
C GLU A 215 -18.00 -20.38 -35.68
N VAL A 216 -16.81 -20.11 -36.18
CA VAL A 216 -16.16 -18.80 -36.14
C VAL A 216 -16.66 -18.06 -37.38
N GLU A 217 -17.38 -16.95 -37.21
CA GLU A 217 -17.62 -16.00 -38.31
C GLU A 217 -16.92 -14.66 -38.05
N PRO A 218 -16.50 -13.96 -39.12
CA PRO A 218 -15.22 -13.26 -39.15
C PRO A 218 -15.33 -11.73 -38.99
N ALA A 219 -14.17 -11.13 -38.70
CA ALA A 219 -13.91 -9.72 -38.87
C ALA A 219 -14.07 -9.30 -40.35
N VAL A 220 -14.89 -8.28 -40.59
CA VAL A 220 -14.94 -7.55 -41.87
C VAL A 220 -14.09 -6.29 -41.73
N VAL A 221 -13.02 -6.27 -42.52
CA VAL A 221 -12.21 -5.10 -42.85
C VAL A 221 -12.78 -4.52 -44.15
N GLU A 222 -13.11 -3.23 -44.17
CA GLU A 222 -13.16 -2.46 -45.42
C GLU A 222 -11.95 -1.53 -45.49
N PRO A 223 -11.15 -1.57 -46.57
CA PRO A 223 -10.06 -0.65 -46.82
C PRO A 223 -10.43 0.44 -47.85
N MET A 224 -9.55 1.44 -47.90
CA MET A 224 -9.32 2.43 -48.98
C MET A 224 -9.98 3.80 -48.85
N MET A 225 -9.20 4.76 -48.34
CA MET A 225 -8.82 5.91 -49.15
C MET A 225 -7.29 6.11 -49.07
N ALA A 226 -6.65 5.93 -50.22
CA ALA A 226 -5.25 6.27 -50.46
C ALA A 226 -5.15 7.69 -51.07
N GLU A 227 -3.90 8.12 -51.22
CA GLU A 227 -3.41 9.42 -51.72
C GLU A 227 -3.44 10.58 -50.69
N ALA A 228 -2.35 11.28 -50.37
CA ALA A 228 -1.12 11.47 -51.12
C ALA A 228 0.08 11.79 -50.21
N LEU A 229 1.24 11.35 -50.71
CA LEU A 229 2.60 11.51 -50.21
C LEU A 229 2.98 12.97 -49.92
N ARG A 230 3.73 13.20 -48.82
CA ARG A 230 4.69 14.31 -48.77
C ARG A 230 5.98 13.87 -48.05
N ASP A 231 7.03 13.86 -48.86
CA ASP A 231 8.44 13.58 -48.58
C ASP A 231 9.04 14.58 -47.55
N PRO A 232 10.04 14.19 -46.72
CA PRO A 232 10.72 15.07 -45.78
C PRO A 232 11.96 15.71 -46.43
N GLY A 233 12.04 17.04 -46.40
CA GLY A 233 13.30 17.76 -46.65
C GLY A 233 13.22 18.86 -47.71
N SER A 234 13.07 20.11 -47.25
CA SER A 234 13.59 21.32 -47.91
C SER A 234 13.30 22.54 -47.04
N GLU A 235 14.32 23.08 -46.37
CA GLU A 235 14.41 24.52 -46.11
C GLU A 235 14.61 25.23 -47.48
N PRO A 236 14.09 26.45 -47.72
CA PRO A 236 14.71 27.66 -47.15
C PRO A 236 13.73 28.82 -46.86
N GLY A 237 14.23 29.85 -46.16
CA GLY A 237 13.80 31.23 -46.44
C GLY A 237 13.29 32.05 -45.26
N VAL A 238 14.21 32.82 -44.68
CA VAL A 238 14.02 34.01 -43.86
C VAL A 238 13.00 34.98 -44.46
N THR A 239 12.11 35.53 -43.64
CA THR A 239 11.79 36.98 -43.61
C THR A 239 11.35 37.41 -42.22
N ASP A 240 12.05 38.44 -41.72
CA ASP A 240 11.67 39.33 -40.62
C ASP A 240 10.24 39.83 -40.77
N ASP A 241 9.54 40.02 -39.64
CA ASP A 241 8.58 41.12 -39.50
C ASP A 241 8.62 41.63 -38.04
N ILE A 242 9.14 42.84 -37.94
CA ILE A 242 9.23 43.72 -36.77
C ILE A 242 7.84 44.31 -36.52
N TYR A 243 7.35 44.29 -35.29
CA TYR A 243 6.26 45.16 -34.87
C TYR A 243 6.86 46.51 -34.41
N GLU A 244 6.81 47.52 -35.28
CA GLU A 244 6.88 48.92 -34.89
C GLU A 244 5.48 49.36 -34.46
N GLU A 245 5.34 49.81 -33.22
CA GLU A 245 4.21 50.60 -32.74
C GLU A 245 4.73 52.00 -32.43
N THR A 246 4.46 52.93 -33.34
CA THR A 246 4.69 54.37 -33.17
C THR A 246 3.45 55.01 -32.55
N GLU A 247 3.56 55.45 -31.30
CA GLU A 247 2.69 56.49 -30.75
C GLU A 247 3.40 57.85 -30.92
N GLU A 248 2.79 58.72 -31.74
CA GLU A 248 3.07 60.14 -31.79
C GLU A 248 2.23 60.85 -30.72
N GLU A 249 2.85 61.60 -29.80
CA GLU A 249 2.16 62.73 -29.18
C GLU A 249 3.12 63.88 -28.84
N GLU A 250 2.60 65.08 -29.07
CA GLU A 250 3.27 66.37 -29.25
C GLU A 250 4.04 66.91 -28.04
N VAL A 251 5.19 67.57 -28.26
CA VAL A 251 5.67 68.65 -27.39
C VAL A 251 6.19 69.82 -28.22
N GLY A 252 5.60 70.99 -27.98
CA GLY A 252 5.66 72.20 -28.78
C GLY A 252 7.01 72.88 -28.96
N LEU A 253 7.13 73.53 -30.12
CA LEU A 253 8.13 74.53 -30.46
C LEU A 253 7.87 75.85 -29.72
N GLY A 254 8.92 76.41 -29.11
CA GLY A 254 8.89 77.70 -28.43
C GLY A 254 10.25 78.39 -28.41
N THR A 255 10.66 78.88 -29.58
CA THR A 255 11.51 80.06 -29.86
C THR A 255 12.65 80.46 -28.90
N ARG A 256 13.86 80.42 -29.47
CA ARG A 256 15.06 81.20 -29.15
C ARG A 256 14.86 82.68 -29.54
N ASN A 257 15.22 83.62 -28.65
CA ASN A 257 15.50 85.02 -28.97
C ASN A 257 16.52 85.58 -27.97
N GLY A 258 17.58 86.23 -28.46
CA GLY A 258 18.60 86.95 -27.68
C GLY A 258 20.01 86.45 -27.94
#